data_AF-A0AAV0CTR7-F1
#
_entry.id   AF-A0AAV0CTR7-F1
#
_cell.length_a   1.000
_cell.length_b   1.000
_cell.length_c   1.000
_cell.angle_alpha   90.00
_cell.angle_beta   90.00
_cell.angle_gamma   90.00
#
_symmetry.space_group_name_H-M   'P 1'
#
loop_
_entity.id
_entity.type
_entity.pdbx_description
1 polymer ?
#
loop_
_entity_poly.entity_id
_entity_poly.type
_entity_poly.pdbx_seq_one_letter_code
_entity_poly.pdbx_strand_id
1 'polypeptide(L)'
;MGGQLLCAVARDGNENMFPLAIAYVDSEDKASWTWFLQVLFQDFGRPEETNWVFMSDKQKGLVEAFKAVSLANEHRYCVKHMYENYKKIFRGAEYKKKLWFAASTGSLRSWERQMEGIKKFDEAAYNWIMQYDPSTWSRSHFSIQAQSDALQNNICESFNAYILRARDMPILSMFEWIRRRLMARFHVKYTAMSKYKGNMCPNKQDLLEKFKFESRNCFSTPAGDNLFEVDFYDTSHVVNLRDKTCTCRRW
;
A
#
# COMPACT_ATOMS: atom_id res chain seq x y z
N MET A 1 15.09 8.47 -29.22
CA MET A 1 15.60 7.84 -27.99
C MET A 1 14.43 7.77 -27.02
N GLY A 2 14.00 6.56 -26.65
CA GLY A 2 12.75 6.31 -25.92
C GLY A 2 13.00 5.59 -24.59
N GLY A 3 13.83 6.14 -23.73
CA GLY A 3 14.06 5.59 -22.39
C GLY A 3 12.92 5.90 -21.41
N GLN A 4 12.97 5.22 -20.28
CA GLN A 4 11.94 5.20 -19.25
C GLN A 4 12.52 5.62 -17.90
N LEU A 5 11.67 6.21 -17.05
CA LEU A 5 12.05 6.62 -15.71
C LEU A 5 11.46 5.65 -14.68
N LEU A 6 12.32 4.88 -14.02
CA LEU A 6 11.96 4.01 -12.91
C LEU A 6 12.03 4.81 -11.61
N CYS A 7 11.05 4.61 -10.72
CA CYS A 7 10.96 5.34 -9.46
C CYS A 7 10.52 4.42 -8.33
N ALA A 8 11.16 4.54 -7.17
CA ALA A 8 10.72 3.98 -5.91
C ALA A 8 10.26 5.11 -4.98
N VAL A 9 9.05 5.00 -4.44
CA VAL A 9 8.44 6.02 -3.58
C VAL A 9 7.89 5.37 -2.33
N ALA A 10 8.27 5.90 -1.18
CA ALA A 10 7.84 5.44 0.13
C ALA A 10 6.81 6.38 0.76
N ARG A 11 6.24 5.93 1.89
CA ARG A 11 5.48 6.76 2.82
C ARG A 11 6.37 7.10 4.01
N ASP A 12 6.40 8.37 4.40
CA ASP A 12 7.03 8.76 5.66
C ASP A 12 6.12 8.47 6.87
N GLY A 13 6.62 8.68 8.09
CA GLY A 13 5.87 8.47 9.33
C GLY A 13 4.62 9.34 9.46
N ASN A 14 4.48 10.38 8.63
CA ASN A 14 3.32 11.27 8.57
C ASN A 14 2.43 10.97 7.33
N GLU A 15 2.56 9.77 6.75
CA GLU A 15 1.82 9.30 5.57
C GLU A 15 2.03 10.10 4.28
N ASN A 16 3.03 11.00 4.23
CA ASN A 16 3.34 11.74 3.02
C ASN A 16 4.18 10.90 2.05
N MET A 17 4.04 11.20 0.77
CA MET A 17 4.89 10.69 -0.29
C MET A 17 6.36 11.15 -0.11
N PHE A 18 7.28 10.19 -0.05
CA PHE A 18 8.72 10.38 0.04
C PHE A 18 9.44 9.59 -1.07
N PRO A 19 9.91 10.26 -2.15
CA PRO A 19 10.66 9.59 -3.21
C PRO A 19 12.02 9.08 -2.69
N LEU A 20 12.31 7.80 -2.90
CA LEU A 20 13.53 7.13 -2.42
C LEU A 20 14.61 7.10 -3.50
N ALA A 21 14.26 6.58 -4.67
CA ALA A 21 15.21 6.36 -5.77
C ALA A 21 14.54 6.62 -7.12
N ILE A 22 15.34 7.11 -8.07
CA ILE A 22 14.92 7.40 -9.44
C ILE A 22 16.07 6.99 -10.37
N ALA A 23 15.75 6.28 -11.45
CA ALA A 23 16.73 5.87 -12.45
C ALA A 23 16.16 6.06 -13.86
N TYR A 24 17.02 6.43 -14.81
CA TYR A 24 16.70 6.42 -16.23
C TYR A 24 17.27 5.16 -16.85
N VAL A 25 16.44 4.45 -17.62
CA VAL A 25 16.79 3.20 -18.28
C VAL A 25 16.36 3.25 -19.74
N ASP A 26 16.97 2.44 -20.60
CA ASP A 26 16.65 2.43 -22.03
C ASP A 26 15.28 1.80 -22.33
N SER A 27 14.84 0.85 -21.49
CA SER A 27 13.57 0.14 -21.64
C SER A 27 13.00 -0.29 -20.29
N GLU A 28 11.66 -0.32 -20.20
CA GLU A 28 10.96 -0.88 -19.06
C GLU A 28 10.79 -2.39 -19.26
N ASP A 29 11.82 -3.15 -18.88
CA ASP A 29 11.84 -4.61 -18.98
C ASP A 29 12.32 -5.27 -17.69
N LYS A 30 12.31 -6.60 -17.66
CA LYS A 30 12.73 -7.39 -16.51
C LYS A 30 14.17 -7.09 -16.11
N ALA A 31 15.09 -6.90 -17.05
CA ALA A 31 16.51 -6.68 -16.75
C ALA A 31 16.71 -5.33 -16.07
N SER A 32 16.10 -4.28 -16.62
CA SER A 32 16.14 -2.91 -16.06
C SER A 32 15.51 -2.85 -14.68
N TRP A 33 14.36 -3.51 -14.47
CA TRP A 33 13.75 -3.61 -13.15
C TRP A 33 14.59 -4.43 -12.15
N THR A 34 15.19 -5.54 -12.60
CA THR A 34 16.06 -6.38 -11.76
C THR A 34 17.26 -5.57 -11.27
N TRP A 35 17.95 -4.88 -12.17
CA TRP A 35 19.06 -3.99 -11.84
C TRP A 35 18.63 -2.91 -10.85
N PHE A 36 17.52 -2.21 -11.13
CA PHE A 36 17.02 -1.15 -10.26
C PHE A 36 16.71 -1.64 -8.84
N LEU A 37 16.05 -2.81 -8.71
CA LEU A 37 15.75 -3.42 -7.41
C LEU A 37 17.01 -3.89 -6.68
N GLN A 38 17.99 -4.44 -7.40
CA GLN A 38 19.27 -4.85 -6.80
C GLN A 38 20.01 -3.64 -6.19
N VAL A 39 20.09 -2.53 -6.92
CA VAL A 39 20.69 -1.29 -6.43
C VAL A 39 19.90 -0.75 -5.23
N LEU A 40 18.57 -0.72 -5.33
CA LEU A 40 17.71 -0.25 -4.24
C LEU A 40 17.92 -1.08 -2.96
N PHE A 41 18.00 -2.40 -3.05
CA PHE A 41 18.18 -3.27 -1.88
C PHE A 41 19.61 -3.25 -1.35
N GLN A 42 20.60 -2.96 -2.20
CA GLN A 42 21.97 -2.73 -1.76
C GLN A 42 22.05 -1.49 -0.86
N ASP A 43 21.33 -0.42 -1.20
CA ASP A 43 21.37 0.85 -0.46
C ASP A 43 20.48 0.85 0.79
N PHE A 44 19.28 0.25 0.70
CA PHE A 44 18.26 0.32 1.76
C PHE A 44 18.10 -0.97 2.56
N GLY A 45 18.86 -2.01 2.23
CA GLY A 45 18.76 -3.34 2.83
C GLY A 45 17.81 -4.24 2.06
N ARG A 46 18.04 -5.55 2.20
CA ARG A 46 17.21 -6.54 1.52
C ARG A 46 15.83 -6.63 2.14
N PRO A 47 14.79 -6.90 1.35
CA PRO A 47 13.46 -7.13 1.88
C PRO A 47 13.46 -8.22 2.96
N GLU A 48 14.22 -9.31 2.78
CA GLU A 48 14.36 -10.41 3.74
C GLU A 48 14.86 -9.99 5.13
N GLU A 49 15.68 -8.94 5.17
CA GLU A 49 16.39 -8.45 6.36
C GLU A 49 15.65 -7.28 7.02
N THR A 50 14.55 -6.85 6.41
CA THR A 50 13.88 -5.61 6.74
C THR A 50 12.36 -5.78 6.72
N ASN A 51 11.61 -4.89 7.37
CA ASN A 51 10.14 -4.99 7.38
C ASN A 51 9.49 -4.22 6.20
N TRP A 52 10.18 -4.10 5.07
CA TRP A 52 9.66 -3.34 3.92
C TRP A 52 8.67 -4.17 3.12
N VAL A 53 7.57 -3.51 2.76
CA VAL A 53 6.56 -4.05 1.87
C VAL A 53 6.50 -3.20 0.61
N PHE A 54 6.49 -3.90 -0.53
CA PHE A 54 6.49 -3.27 -1.84
C PHE A 54 5.12 -3.37 -2.46
N MET A 55 4.66 -2.27 -3.05
CA MET A 55 3.43 -2.25 -3.84
C MET A 55 3.74 -1.84 -5.27
N SER A 56 3.22 -2.58 -6.24
CA SER A 56 3.30 -2.17 -7.64
C SER A 56 2.01 -2.42 -8.42
N ASP A 57 1.97 -1.92 -9.65
CA ASP A 57 0.84 -1.94 -10.58
C ASP A 57 0.85 -3.12 -11.56
N LYS A 58 1.69 -4.14 -11.31
CA LYS A 58 1.84 -5.33 -12.19
C LYS A 58 2.30 -4.97 -13.62
N GLN A 59 3.09 -3.91 -13.77
CA GLN A 59 3.80 -3.62 -15.02
C GLN A 59 4.63 -4.81 -15.51
N LYS A 60 4.79 -4.92 -16.83
CA LYS A 60 5.50 -6.04 -17.47
C LYS A 60 6.95 -6.09 -16.96
N GLY A 61 7.43 -7.28 -16.61
CA GLY A 61 8.80 -7.49 -16.11
C GLY A 61 8.99 -7.22 -14.62
N LEU A 62 8.23 -6.32 -13.99
CA LEU A 62 8.43 -5.95 -12.58
C LEU A 62 8.14 -7.10 -11.60
N VAL A 63 7.03 -7.83 -11.80
CA VAL A 63 6.69 -8.99 -10.95
C VAL A 63 7.77 -10.07 -11.05
N GLU A 64 8.27 -10.31 -12.26
CA GLU A 64 9.32 -11.31 -12.49
C GLU A 64 10.67 -10.86 -11.95
N ALA A 65 10.98 -9.57 -12.01
CA ALA A 65 12.16 -8.97 -11.41
C ALA A 65 12.11 -9.10 -9.88
N PHE A 66 10.98 -8.77 -9.25
CA PHE A 66 10.81 -8.97 -7.81
C PHE A 66 11.06 -10.43 -7.41
N LYS A 67 10.44 -11.39 -8.09
CA LYS A 67 10.66 -12.83 -7.84
C LYS A 67 12.12 -13.27 -8.03
N ALA A 68 12.88 -12.60 -8.89
CA ALA A 68 14.28 -12.92 -9.15
C ALA A 68 15.23 -12.34 -8.08
N VAL A 69 14.87 -11.19 -7.49
CA VAL A 69 15.74 -10.45 -6.56
C VAL A 69 15.38 -10.71 -5.09
N SER A 70 14.11 -10.98 -4.78
CA SER A 70 13.64 -11.27 -3.44
C SER A 70 12.63 -12.41 -3.46
N LEU A 71 12.85 -13.40 -2.59
CA LEU A 71 11.97 -14.56 -2.43
C LEU A 71 11.02 -14.39 -1.25
N ALA A 72 11.35 -13.50 -0.30
CA ALA A 72 10.72 -13.54 1.03
C ALA A 72 9.66 -12.45 1.28
N ASN A 73 9.57 -11.40 0.47
CA ASN A 73 8.75 -10.25 0.85
C ASN A 73 7.41 -10.15 0.13
N GLU A 74 6.44 -9.63 0.87
CA GLU A 74 5.11 -9.33 0.38
C GLU A 74 5.15 -8.29 -0.73
N HIS A 75 5.09 -8.77 -1.97
CA HIS A 75 4.81 -7.93 -3.11
C HIS A 75 3.29 -7.79 -3.25
N ARG A 76 2.78 -6.61 -2.88
CA ARG A 76 1.36 -6.29 -2.96
C ARG A 76 1.01 -5.68 -4.31
N TYR A 77 -0.11 -6.11 -4.87
CA TYR A 77 -0.69 -5.55 -6.08
C TYR A 77 -1.60 -4.38 -5.74
N CYS A 78 -1.49 -3.32 -6.53
CA CYS A 78 -2.40 -2.20 -6.44
C CYS A 78 -3.82 -2.64 -6.87
N VAL A 79 -4.76 -2.60 -5.93
CA VAL A 79 -6.17 -2.99 -6.16
C VAL A 79 -6.82 -2.12 -7.24
N LYS A 80 -6.38 -0.87 -7.38
CA LYS A 80 -6.85 0.01 -8.45
C LYS A 80 -6.51 -0.52 -9.84
N HIS A 81 -5.29 -1.00 -10.06
CA HIS A 81 -4.88 -1.58 -11.33
C HIS A 81 -5.52 -2.96 -11.56
N MET A 82 -5.68 -3.76 -10.50
CA MET A 82 -6.48 -4.98 -10.57
C MET A 82 -7.90 -4.68 -11.06
N TYR A 83 -8.54 -3.65 -10.50
CA TYR A 83 -9.87 -3.20 -10.94
C TYR A 83 -9.88 -2.66 -12.37
N GLU A 84 -8.83 -2.01 -12.85
CA GLU A 84 -8.76 -1.53 -14.24
C GLU A 84 -8.77 -2.65 -15.27
N ASN A 85 -8.23 -3.83 -14.92
CA ASN A 85 -8.37 -5.02 -15.74
C ASN A 85 -9.74 -5.68 -15.56
N TYR A 86 -10.22 -5.74 -14.32
CA TYR A 86 -11.53 -6.29 -13.98
C TYR A 86 -12.69 -5.57 -14.70
N LYS A 87 -12.67 -4.23 -14.71
CA LYS A 87 -13.74 -3.40 -15.30
C LYS A 87 -13.87 -3.53 -16.82
N LYS A 88 -12.85 -4.08 -17.50
CA LYS A 88 -12.91 -4.35 -18.95
C LYS A 88 -13.91 -5.47 -19.25
N ILE A 89 -14.03 -6.42 -18.32
CA ILE A 89 -14.92 -7.60 -18.41
C ILE A 89 -16.21 -7.34 -17.63
N PHE A 90 -16.11 -6.92 -16.37
CA PHE A 90 -17.23 -6.74 -15.45
C PHE A 90 -17.51 -5.26 -15.19
N ARG A 91 -18.55 -4.72 -15.84
CA ARG A 91 -18.87 -3.29 -15.80
C ARG A 91 -19.93 -2.98 -14.75
N GLY A 92 -19.70 -1.94 -13.94
CA GLY A 92 -20.69 -1.42 -12.99
C GLY A 92 -20.09 -0.98 -11.66
N ALA A 93 -20.76 -0.04 -10.99
CA ALA A 93 -20.31 0.48 -9.70
C ALA A 93 -20.32 -0.59 -8.59
N GLU A 94 -21.26 -1.52 -8.64
CA GLU A 94 -21.38 -2.61 -7.66
C GLU A 94 -20.20 -3.59 -7.71
N TYR A 95 -19.69 -3.91 -8.90
CA TYR A 95 -18.48 -4.72 -9.08
C TYR A 95 -17.26 -4.07 -8.41
N LYS A 96 -17.09 -2.76 -8.62
CA LYS A 96 -16.04 -1.98 -7.96
C LYS A 96 -16.18 -2.03 -6.43
N LYS A 97 -17.38 -1.77 -5.93
CA LYS A 97 -17.69 -1.69 -4.51
C LYS A 97 -17.41 -3.01 -3.81
N LYS A 98 -17.89 -4.13 -4.36
CA LYS A 98 -17.65 -5.47 -3.81
C LYS A 98 -16.16 -5.84 -3.81
N LEU A 99 -15.44 -5.58 -4.91
CA LEU A 99 -13.99 -5.82 -4.97
C LEU A 99 -13.23 -4.99 -3.92
N TRP A 100 -13.58 -3.70 -3.75
CA TRP A 100 -12.95 -2.85 -2.75
C TRP A 100 -13.20 -3.32 -1.33
N PHE A 101 -14.42 -3.77 -1.03
CA PHE A 101 -14.72 -4.34 0.28
C PHE A 101 -13.94 -5.61 0.55
N ALA A 102 -13.89 -6.55 -0.41
CA ALA A 102 -13.07 -7.75 -0.28
C ALA A 102 -11.57 -7.40 -0.11
N ALA A 103 -11.06 -6.40 -0.81
CA ALA A 103 -9.65 -6.01 -0.68
C ALA A 103 -9.33 -5.34 0.67
N SER A 104 -10.27 -4.58 1.24
CA SER A 104 -10.03 -3.73 2.42
C SER A 104 -10.36 -4.34 3.77
N THR A 105 -11.08 -5.47 3.80
CA THR A 105 -11.37 -6.19 5.04
C THR A 105 -10.08 -6.69 5.70
N GLY A 106 -9.94 -6.47 7.00
CA GLY A 106 -8.79 -6.90 7.79
C GLY A 106 -8.88 -8.33 8.33
N SER A 107 -10.06 -8.93 8.43
CA SER A 107 -10.24 -10.30 8.94
C SER A 107 -10.60 -11.30 7.84
N LEU A 108 -10.07 -12.52 7.94
CA LEU A 108 -10.36 -13.62 7.01
C LEU A 108 -11.87 -13.93 6.97
N ARG A 109 -12.52 -14.00 8.12
CA ARG A 109 -13.98 -14.20 8.21
C ARG A 109 -14.77 -13.13 7.44
N SER A 110 -14.37 -11.87 7.55
CA SER A 110 -15.02 -10.79 6.79
C SER A 110 -14.77 -10.92 5.30
N TRP A 111 -13.55 -11.29 4.92
CA TRP A 111 -13.16 -11.53 3.53
C TRP A 111 -13.99 -12.65 2.89
N GLU A 112 -14.09 -13.81 3.55
CA GLU A 112 -14.89 -14.95 3.10
C GLU A 112 -16.35 -14.54 2.87
N ARG A 113 -16.93 -13.77 3.80
CA ARG A 113 -18.29 -13.23 3.65
C ARG A 113 -18.43 -12.33 2.42
N GLN A 114 -17.44 -11.46 2.14
CA GLN A 114 -17.47 -10.62 0.94
C GLN A 114 -17.33 -11.45 -0.33
N MET A 115 -16.44 -12.44 -0.34
CA MET A 115 -16.22 -13.32 -1.49
C MET A 115 -17.44 -14.20 -1.80
N GLU A 116 -18.10 -14.74 -0.78
CA GLU A 116 -19.39 -15.43 -0.94
C GLU A 116 -20.47 -14.49 -1.50
N GLY A 117 -20.48 -13.24 -1.03
CA GLY A 117 -21.36 -12.20 -1.56
C GLY A 117 -21.05 -11.75 -2.99
N ILE A 118 -19.83 -11.97 -3.49
CA ILE A 118 -19.47 -11.80 -4.90
C ILE A 118 -19.93 -13.03 -5.68
N LYS A 119 -19.67 -14.24 -5.19
CA LYS A 119 -20.07 -15.49 -5.85
C LYS A 119 -21.57 -15.59 -6.09
N LYS A 120 -22.38 -15.21 -5.11
CA LYS A 120 -23.84 -15.13 -5.23
C LYS A 120 -24.32 -14.06 -6.21
N PHE A 121 -23.54 -13.01 -6.41
CA PHE A 121 -23.88 -11.90 -7.30
C PHE A 121 -23.52 -12.23 -8.76
N ASP A 122 -22.30 -12.73 -8.97
CA ASP A 122 -21.78 -13.18 -10.25
C ASP A 122 -20.62 -14.16 -10.02
N GLU A 123 -20.82 -15.42 -10.41
CA GLU A 123 -19.83 -16.48 -10.25
C GLU A 123 -18.62 -16.30 -11.18
N ALA A 124 -18.80 -15.73 -12.37
CA ALA A 124 -17.69 -15.47 -13.29
C ALA A 124 -16.75 -14.38 -12.72
N ALA A 125 -17.33 -13.36 -12.11
CA ALA A 125 -16.61 -12.33 -11.36
C ALA A 125 -15.79 -12.92 -10.20
N TYR A 126 -16.41 -13.80 -9.40
CA TYR A 126 -15.73 -14.51 -8.32
C TYR A 126 -14.55 -15.34 -8.86
N ASN A 127 -14.78 -16.15 -9.89
CA ASN A 127 -13.75 -17.00 -10.49
C ASN A 127 -12.61 -16.17 -11.07
N TRP A 128 -12.88 -14.99 -11.63
CA TRP A 128 -11.83 -14.09 -12.11
C TRP A 128 -10.94 -13.58 -10.96
N ILE A 129 -11.54 -13.16 -9.85
CA ILE A 129 -10.81 -12.67 -8.67
C ILE A 129 -9.95 -13.79 -8.07
N MET A 130 -10.49 -15.01 -7.99
CA MET A 130 -9.81 -16.18 -7.41
C MET A 130 -8.59 -16.66 -8.22
N GLN A 131 -8.39 -16.17 -9.45
CA GLN A 131 -7.15 -16.41 -10.20
C GLN A 131 -5.94 -15.69 -9.57
N TYR A 132 -6.18 -14.69 -8.74
CA TYR A 132 -5.14 -13.92 -8.05
C TYR A 132 -5.03 -14.40 -6.60
N ASP A 133 -3.81 -14.71 -6.18
CA ASP A 133 -3.53 -15.07 -4.78
C ASP A 133 -3.98 -13.91 -3.84
N PRO A 134 -4.93 -14.16 -2.91
CA PRO A 134 -5.40 -13.15 -1.95
C PRO A 134 -4.29 -12.49 -1.15
N SER A 135 -3.16 -13.18 -0.90
CA SER A 135 -1.99 -12.63 -0.21
C SER A 135 -1.37 -11.42 -0.93
N THR A 136 -1.65 -11.25 -2.22
CA THR A 136 -1.10 -10.15 -3.03
C THR A 136 -2.00 -8.92 -3.06
N TRP A 137 -3.31 -9.03 -2.82
CA TRP A 137 -4.23 -7.90 -3.06
C TRP A 137 -5.23 -7.63 -1.93
N SER A 138 -5.42 -8.57 -0.99
CA SER A 138 -6.35 -8.40 0.13
C SER A 138 -5.63 -8.22 1.46
N ARG A 139 -6.01 -7.17 2.19
CA ARG A 139 -5.48 -6.85 3.51
C ARG A 139 -5.66 -7.98 4.52
N SER A 140 -6.75 -8.72 4.44
CA SER A 140 -7.02 -9.85 5.33
C SER A 140 -5.94 -10.94 5.27
N HIS A 141 -5.22 -11.04 4.15
CA HIS A 141 -4.18 -12.03 3.90
C HIS A 141 -2.76 -11.44 3.95
N PHE A 142 -2.62 -10.13 4.13
CA PHE A 142 -1.32 -9.50 4.35
C PHE A 142 -0.77 -9.86 5.74
N SER A 143 0.55 -9.91 5.81
CA SER A 143 1.34 -10.03 7.02
C SER A 143 1.11 -8.82 7.90
N ILE A 144 1.08 -9.11 9.20
CA ILE A 144 0.97 -8.10 10.26
C ILE A 144 2.30 -7.39 10.54
N GLN A 145 3.40 -7.81 9.90
CA GLN A 145 4.71 -7.16 10.03
C GLN A 145 4.67 -5.71 9.53
N ALA A 146 3.99 -5.46 8.42
CA ALA A 146 3.78 -4.12 7.88
C ALA A 146 2.35 -3.65 8.15
N GLN A 147 2.22 -2.83 9.20
CA GLN A 147 0.97 -2.20 9.63
C GLN A 147 0.60 -1.04 8.69
N SER A 148 0.15 -1.38 7.47
CA SER A 148 -0.27 -0.41 6.46
C SER A 148 -1.61 -0.77 5.83
N ASP A 149 -2.50 0.20 5.80
CA ASP A 149 -3.82 0.12 5.17
C ASP A 149 -3.78 0.48 3.67
N ALA A 150 -2.58 0.64 3.11
CA ALA A 150 -2.41 0.95 1.70
C ALA A 150 -2.86 -0.22 0.82
N LEU A 151 -3.87 0.03 -0.03
CA LEU A 151 -4.36 -0.88 -1.08
C LEU A 151 -4.16 -0.31 -2.48
N GLN A 152 -3.70 0.94 -2.55
CA GLN A 152 -3.59 1.70 -3.78
C GLN A 152 -2.21 2.33 -3.87
N ASN A 153 -1.70 2.40 -5.10
CA ASN A 153 -0.45 3.04 -5.44
C ASN A 153 -0.58 4.56 -5.65
N ASN A 154 -1.46 5.22 -4.89
CA ASN A 154 -1.78 6.65 -5.08
C ASN A 154 -0.55 7.55 -4.92
N ILE A 155 0.44 7.12 -4.11
CA ILE A 155 1.68 7.87 -3.93
C ILE A 155 2.57 7.84 -5.18
N CYS A 156 2.69 6.72 -5.88
CA CYS A 156 3.44 6.68 -7.14
C CYS A 156 2.68 7.43 -8.25
N GLU A 157 1.35 7.35 -8.28
CA GLU A 157 0.54 8.15 -9.21
C GLU A 157 0.73 9.65 -8.97
N SER A 158 0.72 10.07 -7.69
CA SER A 158 0.97 11.46 -7.30
C SER A 158 2.38 11.90 -7.68
N PHE A 159 3.37 11.03 -7.52
CA PHE A 159 4.74 11.29 -7.94
C PHE A 159 4.86 11.42 -9.47
N ASN A 160 4.24 10.50 -10.20
CA ASN A 160 4.20 10.50 -11.67
C ASN A 160 3.59 11.82 -12.20
N ALA A 161 2.48 12.27 -11.60
CA ALA A 161 1.88 13.56 -11.93
C ALA A 161 2.81 14.74 -11.54
N TYR A 162 3.49 14.65 -10.40
CA TYR A 162 4.41 15.68 -9.92
C TYR A 162 5.60 15.91 -10.86
N ILE A 163 6.09 14.86 -11.51
CA ILE A 163 7.23 14.92 -12.44
C ILE A 163 6.83 14.99 -13.91
N LEU A 164 5.54 15.04 -14.23
CA LEU A 164 5.03 14.94 -15.60
C LEU A 164 5.75 15.93 -16.55
N ARG A 165 5.87 17.20 -16.14
CA ARG A 165 6.55 18.24 -16.91
C ARG A 165 8.04 17.97 -17.13
N ALA A 166 8.70 17.26 -16.22
CA ALA A 166 10.12 16.96 -16.33
C ALA A 166 10.41 15.89 -17.37
N ARG A 167 9.43 15.01 -17.66
CA ARG A 167 9.60 13.87 -18.57
C ARG A 167 9.84 14.27 -20.02
N ASP A 168 9.37 15.46 -20.41
CA ASP A 168 9.56 16.00 -21.76
C ASP A 168 10.91 16.75 -21.91
N MET A 169 11.71 16.83 -20.85
CA MET A 169 13.00 17.51 -20.86
C MET A 169 14.15 16.56 -21.23
N PRO A 170 15.29 17.07 -21.75
CA PRO A 170 16.51 16.29 -21.85
C PRO A 170 16.92 15.68 -20.51
N ILE A 171 17.55 14.51 -20.51
CA ILE A 171 17.82 13.69 -19.30
C ILE A 171 18.45 14.50 -18.17
N LEU A 172 19.51 15.27 -18.46
CA LEU A 172 20.18 16.11 -17.45
C LEU A 172 19.24 17.19 -16.88
N SER A 173 18.48 17.86 -17.75
CA SER A 173 17.51 18.87 -17.34
C SER A 173 16.36 18.28 -16.54
N MET A 174 15.90 17.07 -16.88
CA MET A 174 14.87 16.33 -16.15
C MET A 174 15.34 16.04 -14.72
N PHE A 175 16.52 15.42 -14.54
CA PHE A 175 17.04 15.11 -13.21
C PHE A 175 17.31 16.37 -12.39
N GLU A 176 17.86 17.42 -13.00
CA GLU A 176 18.09 18.69 -12.32
C GLU A 176 16.79 19.38 -11.90
N TRP A 177 15.74 19.28 -12.73
CA TRP A 177 14.42 19.77 -12.37
C TRP A 177 13.81 18.99 -11.21
N ILE A 178 13.86 17.65 -11.26
CA ILE A 178 13.34 16.78 -10.19
C ILE A 178 14.08 17.07 -8.89
N ARG A 179 15.42 17.09 -8.91
CA ARG A 179 16.28 17.37 -7.75
C ARG A 179 15.91 18.68 -7.06
N ARG A 180 15.83 19.79 -7.80
CA ARG A 180 15.46 21.10 -7.25
C ARG A 180 14.08 21.10 -6.61
N ARG A 181 13.12 20.40 -7.22
CA ARG A 181 11.75 20.32 -6.70
C ARG A 181 11.65 19.48 -5.44
N LEU A 182 12.36 18.35 -5.39
CA LEU A 182 12.48 17.53 -4.18
C LEU A 182 13.14 18.31 -3.04
N MET A 183 14.23 19.04 -3.32
CA MET A 183 14.88 19.90 -2.32
C MET A 183 13.91 20.94 -1.74
N ALA A 184 13.20 21.68 -2.59
CA ALA A 184 12.22 22.66 -2.13
C ALA A 184 11.11 22.02 -1.29
N ARG A 185 10.60 20.86 -1.73
CA ARG A 185 9.58 20.09 -0.99
C ARG A 185 10.09 19.64 0.38
N PHE A 186 11.29 19.08 0.44
CA PHE A 186 11.89 18.64 1.70
C PHE A 186 12.15 19.81 2.65
N HIS A 187 12.59 20.96 2.13
CA HIS A 187 12.76 22.16 2.96
C HIS A 187 11.43 22.64 3.57
N VAL A 188 10.34 22.65 2.80
CA VAL A 188 9.01 23.00 3.31
C VAL A 188 8.56 22.03 4.40
N LYS A 189 8.73 20.72 4.18
CA LYS A 189 8.37 19.68 5.16
C LYS A 189 9.22 19.75 6.42
N TYR A 190 10.53 19.93 6.28
CA TYR A 190 11.46 20.13 7.39
C TYR A 190 11.08 21.34 8.24
N THR A 191 10.85 22.50 7.62
CA THR A 191 10.48 23.74 8.31
C THR A 191 9.13 23.63 9.02
N ALA A 192 8.17 22.88 8.46
CA ALA A 192 6.89 22.61 9.11
C ALA A 192 7.09 21.73 10.35
N MET A 193 7.85 20.64 10.23
CA MET A 193 8.10 19.71 11.33
C MET A 193 8.99 20.31 12.43
N SER A 194 9.94 21.18 12.10
CA SER A 194 10.81 21.84 13.09
C SER A 194 10.04 22.78 14.03
N LYS A 195 8.86 23.26 13.60
CA LYS A 195 7.97 24.11 14.39
C LYS A 195 6.93 23.30 15.17
N TYR A 196 6.74 22.04 14.81
CA TYR A 196 5.73 21.17 15.40
C TYR A 196 6.24 20.61 16.74
N LYS A 197 5.44 20.76 17.80
CA LYS A 197 5.79 20.37 19.17
C LYS A 197 5.10 19.10 19.68
N GLY A 198 4.29 18.46 18.84
CA GLY A 198 3.58 17.25 19.24
C GLY A 198 4.49 16.02 19.27
N ASN A 199 4.12 15.04 20.09
CA ASN A 199 4.88 13.79 20.27
C ASN A 199 4.70 12.80 19.11
N MET A 200 3.76 13.05 18.20
CA MET A 200 3.44 12.20 17.05
C MET A 200 3.28 13.03 15.78
N CYS A 201 3.51 12.44 14.61
CA CYS A 201 3.31 13.13 13.34
C CYS A 201 1.86 13.66 13.21
N PRO A 202 1.65 14.88 12.69
CA PRO A 202 0.33 15.52 12.67
C PRO A 202 -0.81 14.67 12.10
N ASN A 203 -0.61 14.04 10.94
CA ASN A 203 -1.64 13.21 10.31
C ASN A 203 -1.96 11.95 11.14
N LYS A 204 -0.95 11.41 11.85
CA LYS A 204 -1.16 10.27 12.76
C LYS A 204 -1.88 10.70 14.04
N GLN A 205 -1.59 11.89 14.56
CA GLN A 205 -2.35 12.48 15.66
C GLN A 205 -3.82 12.68 15.25
N ASP A 206 -4.08 13.26 14.08
CA ASP A 206 -5.44 13.46 13.58
C ASP A 206 -6.20 12.14 13.36
N LEU A 207 -5.50 11.11 12.87
CA LEU A 207 -6.07 9.77 12.74
C LEU A 207 -6.41 9.16 14.11
N LEU A 208 -5.53 9.32 15.10
CA LEU A 208 -5.79 8.85 16.46
C LEU A 208 -7.00 9.55 17.08
N GLU A 209 -7.15 10.86 16.90
CA GLU A 209 -8.33 11.59 17.40
C GLU A 209 -9.63 11.10 16.75
N LYS A 210 -9.60 10.75 15.45
CA LYS A 210 -10.74 10.10 14.80
C LYS A 210 -11.07 8.74 15.43
N PHE A 211 -10.06 7.90 15.67
CA PHE A 211 -10.27 6.60 16.29
C PHE A 211 -10.77 6.70 17.73
N LYS A 212 -10.31 7.68 18.51
CA LYS A 212 -10.87 7.98 19.85
C LYS A 212 -12.36 8.35 19.78
N PHE A 213 -12.76 9.10 18.76
CA PHE A 213 -14.16 9.43 18.58
C PHE A 213 -14.99 8.19 18.17
N GLU A 214 -14.47 7.34 17.29
CA GLU A 214 -15.14 6.11 16.87
C GLU A 214 -15.21 5.05 17.98
N SER A 215 -14.22 5.02 18.89
CA SER A 215 -14.16 4.04 19.98
C SER A 215 -15.30 4.16 20.99
N ARG A 216 -16.09 5.25 20.97
CA ARG A 216 -17.32 5.37 21.75
C ARG A 216 -18.38 4.31 21.42
N ASN A 217 -18.26 3.69 20.24
CA ASN A 217 -19.13 2.61 19.79
C ASN A 217 -18.51 1.22 20.04
N CYS A 218 -17.39 1.15 20.75
CA CYS A 218 -16.76 -0.10 21.15
C CYS A 218 -17.18 -0.48 22.57
N PHE A 219 -17.73 -1.68 22.74
CA PHE A 219 -18.11 -2.23 24.05
C PHE A 219 -17.21 -3.42 24.36
N SER A 220 -16.46 -3.35 25.46
CA SER A 220 -15.48 -4.38 25.81
C SER A 220 -15.97 -5.29 26.94
N THR A 221 -15.91 -6.59 26.70
CA THR A 221 -16.14 -7.64 27.70
C THR A 221 -14.80 -8.31 28.04
N PRO A 222 -14.34 -8.26 29.30
CA PRO A 222 -13.06 -8.84 29.70
C PRO A 222 -13.12 -10.37 29.74
N ALA A 223 -12.08 -11.02 29.22
CA ALA A 223 -11.88 -12.47 29.26
C ALA A 223 -10.71 -12.91 30.17
N GLY A 224 -10.06 -11.96 30.86
CA GLY A 224 -8.88 -12.19 31.72
C GLY A 224 -7.55 -11.87 31.00
N ASP A 225 -6.46 -11.66 31.75
CA ASP A 225 -5.09 -11.47 31.23
C ASP A 225 -4.93 -10.46 30.07
N ASN A 226 -5.56 -9.29 30.17
CA ASN A 226 -5.57 -8.25 29.13
C ASN A 226 -6.21 -8.70 27.79
N LEU A 227 -6.99 -9.78 27.80
CA LEU A 227 -7.80 -10.26 26.71
C LEU A 227 -9.22 -9.72 26.85
N PHE A 228 -9.75 -9.18 25.75
CA PHE A 228 -11.07 -8.60 25.68
C PHE A 228 -11.76 -9.06 24.41
N GLU A 229 -13.06 -9.34 24.51
CA GLU A 229 -13.96 -9.32 23.36
C GLU A 229 -14.52 -7.91 23.24
N VAL A 230 -14.34 -7.30 22.06
CA VAL A 230 -14.77 -5.93 21.79
C VAL A 230 -15.82 -5.96 20.69
N ASP A 231 -17.04 -5.58 21.05
CA ASP A 231 -18.15 -5.39 20.11
C ASP A 231 -18.04 -4.01 19.47
N PHE A 232 -18.12 -3.97 18.16
CA PHE A 232 -18.15 -2.76 17.34
C PHE A 232 -19.20 -2.92 16.25
N TYR A 233 -20.35 -2.26 16.43
CA TYR A 233 -21.55 -2.45 15.60
C TYR A 233 -21.93 -3.94 15.49
N ASP A 234 -22.03 -4.47 14.27
CA ASP A 234 -22.44 -5.86 14.00
C ASP A 234 -21.27 -6.86 14.00
N THR A 235 -20.13 -6.48 14.58
CA THR A 235 -18.92 -7.31 14.59
C THR A 235 -18.25 -7.33 15.96
N SER A 236 -17.82 -8.51 16.36
CA SER A 236 -17.06 -8.72 17.60
C SER A 236 -15.62 -9.09 17.26
N HIS A 237 -14.67 -8.53 18.02
CA HIS A 237 -13.25 -8.69 17.80
C HIS A 237 -12.54 -9.02 19.10
N VAL A 238 -11.68 -10.05 19.07
CA VAL A 238 -10.75 -10.33 20.16
C VAL A 238 -9.59 -9.33 20.10
N VAL A 239 -9.32 -8.69 21.23
CA VAL A 239 -8.23 -7.74 21.47
C VAL A 239 -7.39 -8.23 22.64
N ASN A 240 -6.07 -8.33 22.43
CA ASN A 240 -5.11 -8.66 23.47
C ASN A 240 -4.15 -7.47 23.64
N LEU A 241 -4.24 -6.78 24.78
CA LEU A 241 -3.43 -5.59 25.04
C LEU A 241 -1.99 -5.92 25.43
N ARG A 242 -1.73 -7.14 25.95
CA ARG A 242 -0.38 -7.60 26.28
C ARG A 242 0.43 -7.83 25.00
N ASP A 243 -0.16 -8.56 24.05
CA ASP A 243 0.49 -8.91 22.78
C ASP A 243 0.27 -7.84 21.70
N LYS A 244 -0.54 -6.81 21.99
CA LYS A 244 -0.90 -5.70 21.08
C LYS A 244 -1.51 -6.19 19.77
N THR A 245 -2.37 -7.21 19.85
CA THR A 245 -3.02 -7.81 18.68
C THR A 245 -4.53 -7.57 18.69
N CYS A 246 -5.10 -7.26 17.52
CA CYS A 246 -6.55 -7.19 17.29
C CYS A 246 -6.94 -8.08 16.11
N THR A 247 -7.97 -8.91 16.28
CA THR A 247 -8.54 -9.71 15.17
C THR A 247 -9.17 -8.86 14.06
N CYS A 248 -9.48 -7.59 14.35
CA CYS A 248 -9.90 -6.60 13.36
C CYS A 248 -8.80 -6.23 12.35
N ARG A 249 -7.52 -6.41 12.73
CA ARG A 249 -6.32 -5.99 11.97
C ARG A 249 -6.39 -4.54 11.46
N ARG A 250 -7.08 -3.67 12.21
CA ARG A 250 -7.07 -2.22 12.04
C ARG A 250 -5.91 -1.63 12.83
N TRP A 251 -5.04 -0.90 12.13
CA TRP A 251 -3.80 -0.33 12.65
C TRP A 251 -3.84 1.19 12.58
#